data_AF-A0A0Q3R4X4-F1
#
_entry.id   AF-A0A0Q3R4X4-F1
#
_cell.length_a   1.000
_cell.length_b   1.000
_cell.length_c   1.000
_cell.angle_alpha   90.00
_cell.angle_beta   90.00
_cell.angle_gamma   90.00
#
_symmetry.space_group_name_H-M   'P 1'
#
loop_
_entity.id
_entity.type
_entity.pdbx_description
1 polymer ?
#
loop_
_entity_poly.entity_id
_entity_poly.type
_entity_poly.pdbx_seq_one_letter_code
_entity_poly.pdbx_strand_id
1 'polypeptide(L)'
;MSCTRMFAVPSFIEQSWSAYMFDMKEEVIHVLDPLGLHLQSPAIKELHAHSANVIQDKLFDCFDKYYENWKPKKNKWPHVYPVLTNDKFSKNQSGLCMLHCVRNYNGDELEQPLTLNGYSRLQHTFLHEILTMKNNKARLPIHILKIIDPPNVRQV
;
A
#
# COMPACT_ATOMS: atom_id res chain seq x y z
N MET A 1 -19.17 12.50 -11.76
CA MET A 1 -18.61 12.05 -10.47
C MET A 1 -17.40 11.21 -10.80
N SER A 2 -16.20 11.58 -10.36
CA SER A 2 -15.03 10.72 -10.50
C SER A 2 -15.16 9.63 -9.43
N CYS A 3 -15.62 8.44 -9.82
CA CYS A 3 -15.67 7.29 -8.93
C CYS A 3 -14.24 6.74 -8.81
N THR A 4 -13.74 6.61 -7.58
CA THR A 4 -12.45 5.95 -7.32
C THR A 4 -12.49 4.53 -7.89
N ARG A 5 -11.65 4.23 -8.89
CA ARG A 5 -11.52 2.87 -9.46
C ARG A 5 -10.99 1.89 -8.42
N MET A 6 -9.96 2.29 -7.68
CA MET A 6 -9.16 1.40 -6.84
C MET A 6 -9.27 1.75 -5.36
N PHE A 7 -9.67 0.79 -4.53
CA PHE A 7 -9.54 0.88 -3.08
C PHE A 7 -8.35 0.04 -2.62
N ALA A 8 -7.36 0.67 -1.98
CA ALA A 8 -6.21 -0.06 -1.45
C ALA A 8 -6.34 -0.22 0.07
N VAL A 9 -6.17 -1.45 0.55
CA VAL A 9 -6.14 -1.78 1.98
C VAL A 9 -4.77 -2.42 2.31
N PRO A 10 -3.83 -1.64 2.89
CA PRO A 10 -2.60 -2.19 3.44
C PRO A 10 -2.92 -3.20 4.55
N SER A 11 -2.22 -4.32 4.53
CA SER A 11 -2.44 -5.43 5.47
C SER A 11 -1.10 -6.02 5.91
N PHE A 12 -0.99 -6.35 7.19
CA PHE A 12 0.19 -7.02 7.75
C PHE A 12 -0.12 -8.48 8.02
N ILE A 13 0.48 -9.38 7.23
CA ILE A 13 0.19 -10.81 7.22
C ILE A 13 1.51 -11.58 7.23
N GLU A 14 1.60 -12.61 8.08
CA GLU A 14 2.76 -13.52 8.14
C GLU A 14 4.11 -12.80 8.32
N GLN A 15 4.07 -11.74 9.14
CA GLN A 15 5.20 -10.86 9.45
C GLN A 15 5.71 -10.05 8.25
N SER A 16 4.87 -9.81 7.25
CA SER A 16 5.18 -8.99 6.08
C SER A 16 4.02 -8.07 5.72
N TRP A 17 4.33 -6.96 5.06
CA TRP A 17 3.32 -6.05 4.53
C TRP A 17 2.93 -6.44 3.11
N SER A 18 1.62 -6.42 2.87
CA SER A 18 1.00 -6.56 1.55
C SER A 18 -0.15 -5.54 1.44
N ALA A 19 -0.77 -5.44 0.28
CA ALA A 19 -1.99 -4.66 0.11
C ALA A 19 -3.00 -5.39 -0.77
N TYR A 20 -4.28 -5.17 -0.50
CA TYR A 20 -5.37 -5.60 -1.35
C TYR A 20 -5.93 -4.40 -2.09
N MET A 21 -5.90 -4.45 -3.42
CA MET A 21 -6.51 -3.44 -4.25
C MET A 21 -7.78 -3.97 -4.88
N PHE A 22 -8.91 -3.39 -4.48
CA PHE A 22 -10.24 -3.70 -5.02
C PHE A 22 -10.47 -2.82 -6.25
N ASP A 23 -10.42 -3.43 -7.43
CA ASP A 23 -10.74 -2.77 -8.70
C ASP A 23 -12.26 -2.81 -8.91
N MET A 24 -12.91 -1.68 -8.62
CA MET A 24 -14.35 -1.54 -8.71
C MET A 24 -14.87 -1.51 -10.14
N LYS A 25 -13.98 -1.29 -11.12
CA LYS A 25 -14.31 -1.25 -12.54
C LYS A 25 -14.23 -2.65 -13.16
N GLU A 26 -13.16 -3.38 -12.87
CA GLU A 26 -12.94 -4.73 -13.42
C GLU A 26 -13.55 -5.83 -12.55
N GLU A 27 -14.08 -5.50 -11.37
CA GLU A 27 -14.63 -6.42 -10.37
C GLU A 27 -13.63 -7.52 -9.96
N VAL A 28 -12.36 -7.13 -9.73
CA VAL A 28 -11.27 -8.04 -9.32
C VAL A 28 -10.54 -7.52 -8.09
N ILE A 29 -9.83 -8.41 -7.38
CA ILE A 29 -8.97 -8.04 -6.25
C ILE A 29 -7.52 -8.36 -6.59
N HIS A 30 -6.67 -7.33 -6.65
CA HIS A 30 -5.24 -7.48 -6.82
C HIS A 30 -4.56 -7.66 -5.46
N VAL A 31 -3.83 -8.75 -5.29
CA VAL A 31 -3.05 -9.04 -4.10
C VAL A 31 -1.62 -8.56 -4.32
N LEU A 32 -1.30 -7.39 -3.77
CA LEU A 32 0.03 -6.81 -3.87
C LEU A 32 0.92 -7.29 -2.72
N ASP A 33 1.58 -8.42 -2.93
CA ASP A 33 2.58 -8.98 -2.01
C ASP A 33 4.00 -8.79 -2.57
N PRO A 34 4.74 -7.76 -2.12
CA PRO A 34 6.06 -7.42 -2.68
C PRO A 34 7.14 -8.48 -2.41
N LEU A 35 6.90 -9.43 -1.50
CA LEU A 35 7.84 -10.51 -1.22
C LEU A 35 7.52 -11.79 -2.02
N GLY A 36 6.38 -11.82 -2.71
CA GLY A 36 5.96 -12.99 -3.49
C GLY A 36 5.86 -14.27 -2.67
N LEU A 37 5.50 -14.18 -1.38
CA LEU A 37 5.39 -15.34 -0.48
C LEU A 37 4.30 -16.32 -0.95
N HIS A 38 3.26 -15.82 -1.61
CA HIS A 38 2.22 -16.64 -2.24
C HIS A 38 2.74 -17.57 -3.35
N LEU A 39 3.88 -17.25 -3.98
CA LEU A 39 4.54 -18.12 -4.98
C LEU A 39 5.29 -19.28 -4.30
N GLN A 40 5.61 -19.13 -3.02
CA GLN A 40 6.41 -20.09 -2.26
C GLN A 40 5.53 -21.05 -1.45
N SER A 41 4.29 -20.65 -1.13
CA SER A 41 3.39 -21.44 -0.30
C SER A 41 1.92 -21.28 -0.71
N PRO A 42 1.23 -22.39 -1.07
CA PRO A 42 -0.21 -22.38 -1.32
C PRO A 42 -1.03 -21.89 -0.11
N ALA A 43 -0.59 -22.20 1.11
CA ALA A 43 -1.26 -21.76 2.34
C ALA A 43 -1.25 -20.22 2.48
N ILE A 44 -0.16 -19.57 2.06
CA ILE A 44 -0.08 -18.10 2.04
C ILE A 44 -1.04 -17.51 1.00
N LYS A 45 -1.14 -18.16 -0.17
CA LYS A 45 -2.09 -17.76 -1.21
C LYS A 45 -3.54 -17.88 -0.72
N GLU A 46 -3.88 -18.97 -0.04
CA GLU A 46 -5.20 -19.17 0.57
C GLU A 46 -5.48 -18.13 1.67
N LEU A 47 -4.50 -17.83 2.51
CA LEU A 47 -4.61 -16.80 3.55
C LEU A 47 -4.86 -15.41 2.95
N HIS A 48 -4.17 -15.07 1.86
CA HIS A 48 -4.42 -13.83 1.15
C HIS A 48 -5.83 -13.77 0.57
N ALA A 49 -6.27 -14.83 -0.12
CA ALA A 49 -7.61 -14.90 -0.69
C ALA A 49 -8.69 -14.81 0.39
N HIS A 50 -8.52 -15.51 1.51
CA HIS A 50 -9.44 -15.42 2.64
C HIS A 50 -9.53 -14.00 3.19
N SER A 51 -8.39 -13.38 3.48
CA SER A 51 -8.33 -12.03 4.03
C SER A 51 -8.92 -10.99 3.06
N ALA A 52 -8.62 -11.09 1.78
CA ALA A 52 -9.17 -10.24 0.73
C ALA A 52 -10.71 -10.32 0.67
N ASN A 53 -11.28 -11.53 0.70
CA ASN A 53 -12.72 -11.74 0.72
C ASN A 53 -13.38 -11.14 1.98
N VAL A 54 -12.78 -11.35 3.15
CA VAL A 54 -13.31 -10.79 4.41
C VAL A 54 -13.34 -9.25 4.36
N ILE A 55 -12.29 -8.63 3.81
CA ILE A 55 -12.22 -7.18 3.65
C ILE A 55 -13.25 -6.71 2.60
N GLN A 56 -13.40 -7.42 1.48
CA GLN A 56 -14.41 -7.11 0.46
C GLN A 56 -15.81 -7.07 1.08
N ASP A 57 -16.18 -8.13 1.82
CA ASP A 57 -17.50 -8.24 2.44
C ASP A 57 -17.77 -7.05 3.38
N LYS A 58 -16.79 -6.68 4.21
CA LYS A 58 -16.92 -5.55 5.15
C LYS A 58 -16.92 -4.20 4.45
N LEU A 59 -16.14 -4.06 3.38
CA LEU A 59 -16.14 -2.85 2.56
C LEU A 59 -17.52 -2.66 1.90
N PHE A 60 -18.11 -3.74 1.38
CA PHE A 60 -19.41 -3.66 0.71
C PHE A 60 -20.56 -3.48 1.70
N ASP A 61 -20.47 -4.05 2.90
CA ASP A 61 -21.38 -3.72 4.02
C ASP A 61 -21.33 -2.22 4.35
N CYS A 62 -20.13 -1.61 4.32
CA CYS A 62 -20.00 -0.16 4.52
C CYS A 62 -20.60 0.63 3.36
N PHE A 63 -20.42 0.18 2.11
CA PHE A 63 -21.02 0.84 0.97
C PHE A 63 -22.55 0.83 1.04
N ASP A 64 -23.15 -0.33 1.30
CA ASP A 64 -24.60 -0.47 1.41
C ASP A 64 -25.18 0.36 2.57
N LYS A 65 -24.45 0.46 3.70
CA LYS A 65 -24.88 1.23 4.87
C LYS A 65 -24.79 2.75 4.68
N TYR A 66 -23.74 3.24 4.04
CA TYR A 66 -23.42 4.68 4.02
C TYR A 66 -23.67 5.36 2.66
N TYR A 67 -23.93 4.60 1.59
CA TYR A 67 -24.08 5.15 0.24
C TYR A 67 -25.32 4.57 -0.46
N GLU A 68 -26.31 5.42 -0.74
CA GLU A 68 -27.57 5.00 -1.36
C GLU A 68 -27.41 4.46 -2.79
N ASN A 69 -26.51 5.07 -3.56
CA ASN A 69 -26.35 4.82 -4.99
C ASN A 69 -25.16 3.92 -5.35
N TRP A 70 -24.37 3.49 -4.36
CA TRP A 70 -23.20 2.65 -4.60
C TRP A 70 -23.41 1.24 -4.06
N LYS A 71 -23.85 0.34 -4.95
CA LYS A 71 -24.16 -1.05 -4.60
C LYS A 71 -23.36 -2.04 -5.46
N PRO A 72 -22.07 -2.24 -5.18
CA PRO A 72 -21.29 -3.27 -5.87
C PRO A 72 -21.93 -4.64 -5.67
N LYS A 73 -21.88 -5.47 -6.70
CA LYS A 73 -22.39 -6.84 -6.60
C LYS A 73 -21.49 -7.64 -5.67
N LYS A 74 -22.07 -8.26 -4.64
CA LYS A 74 -21.41 -9.22 -3.74
C LYS A 74 -21.15 -10.56 -4.46
N ASN A 75 -20.43 -10.51 -5.56
CA ASN A 75 -19.95 -11.67 -6.30
C ASN A 75 -18.57 -12.07 -5.75
N LYS A 76 -18.20 -13.34 -5.93
CA LYS A 76 -16.81 -13.78 -5.68
C LYS A 76 -15.90 -13.18 -6.75
N TRP A 77 -15.26 -12.06 -6.44
CA TRP A 77 -14.31 -11.42 -7.32
C TRP A 77 -13.07 -12.30 -7.46
N PRO A 78 -12.51 -12.48 -8.67
CA PRO A 78 -11.28 -13.23 -8.84
C PRO A 78 -10.11 -12.49 -8.18
N HIS A 79 -9.15 -13.26 -7.67
CA HIS A 79 -7.91 -12.75 -7.10
C HIS A 79 -6.80 -12.78 -8.16
N VAL A 80 -6.17 -11.63 -8.40
CA VAL A 80 -5.02 -11.47 -9.29
C VAL A 80 -3.76 -11.31 -8.44
N TYR A 81 -2.70 -12.03 -8.82
CA TYR A 81 -1.41 -12.02 -8.12
C TYR A 81 -0.33 -11.51 -9.09
N PRO A 82 -0.16 -10.19 -9.23
CA PRO A 82 0.80 -9.63 -10.17
C PRO A 82 2.24 -9.91 -9.75
N VAL A 83 3.14 -10.05 -10.72
CA VAL A 83 4.59 -10.07 -10.49
C VAL A 83 5.05 -8.62 -10.29
N LEU A 84 5.37 -8.26 -9.05
CA LEU A 84 5.69 -6.87 -8.69
C LEU A 84 7.17 -6.52 -8.88
N THR A 85 8.05 -7.51 -8.81
CA THR A 85 9.49 -7.33 -8.90
C THR A 85 10.18 -8.66 -9.13
N ASN A 86 11.38 -8.63 -9.71
CA ASN A 86 12.28 -9.77 -9.80
C ASN A 86 13.33 -9.77 -8.67
N ASP A 87 13.41 -8.67 -7.91
CA ASP A 87 14.38 -8.52 -6.82
C ASP A 87 13.85 -9.12 -5.52
N LYS A 88 14.76 -9.64 -4.68
CA LYS A 88 14.40 -10.21 -3.38
C LYS A 88 14.55 -9.17 -2.28
N PHE A 89 13.44 -8.89 -1.60
CA PHE A 89 13.40 -8.02 -0.43
C PHE A 89 13.27 -8.84 0.86
N SER A 90 13.71 -8.27 1.97
CA SER A 90 13.51 -8.84 3.31
C SER A 90 12.18 -8.41 3.91
N LYS A 91 11.70 -9.15 4.94
CA LYS A 91 10.48 -8.79 5.69
C LYS A 91 10.50 -7.36 6.24
N ASN A 92 11.66 -6.88 6.68
CA ASN A 92 11.82 -5.51 7.21
C ASN A 92 11.64 -4.42 6.13
N GLN A 93 11.84 -4.77 4.86
CA GLN A 93 11.67 -3.86 3.73
C GLN A 93 10.24 -3.88 3.18
N SER A 94 9.45 -4.91 3.50
CA SER A 94 8.13 -5.15 2.93
C SER A 94 7.17 -3.97 3.05
N GLY A 95 7.21 -3.22 4.15
CA GLY A 95 6.33 -2.06 4.35
C GLY A 95 6.54 -0.97 3.32
N LEU A 96 7.80 -0.62 3.04
CA LEU A 96 8.12 0.41 2.06
C LEU A 96 7.89 -0.09 0.63
N CYS A 97 8.22 -1.36 0.35
CA CYS A 97 7.91 -1.99 -0.93
C CYS A 97 6.40 -1.99 -1.20
N MET A 98 5.58 -2.35 -0.21
CA MET A 98 4.12 -2.34 -0.31
C MET A 98 3.59 -0.93 -0.59
N LEU A 99 4.10 0.09 0.11
CA LEU A 99 3.71 1.48 -0.15
C LEU A 99 4.05 1.92 -1.58
N HIS A 100 5.23 1.52 -2.10
CA HIS A 100 5.60 1.76 -3.49
C HIS A 100 4.64 1.07 -4.45
N CYS A 101 4.28 -0.19 -4.18
CA CYS A 101 3.34 -0.94 -5.00
C CYS A 101 1.96 -0.26 -5.02
N VAL A 102 1.39 0.09 -3.86
CA VAL A 102 0.09 0.79 -3.78
C VAL A 102 0.11 2.12 -4.51
N ARG A 103 1.22 2.87 -4.44
CA ARG A 103 1.37 4.17 -5.11
C ARG A 103 1.40 4.06 -6.62
N ASN A 104 2.08 3.05 -7.16
CA ASN A 104 2.43 2.99 -8.58
C ASN A 104 1.67 1.91 -9.36
N TYR A 105 0.85 1.09 -8.70
CA TYR A 105 0.06 0.06 -9.36
C TYR A 105 -1.23 0.65 -9.92
N ASN A 106 -1.43 0.54 -11.23
CA ASN A 106 -2.58 1.14 -11.93
C ASN A 106 -3.76 0.17 -12.17
N GLY A 107 -3.65 -1.07 -11.68
CA GLY A 107 -4.60 -2.16 -11.95
C GLY A 107 -4.05 -3.20 -12.93
N ASP A 108 -3.04 -2.84 -13.73
CA ASP A 108 -2.43 -3.76 -14.69
C ASP A 108 -0.97 -4.00 -14.33
N GLU A 109 -0.20 -2.93 -14.14
CA GLU A 109 1.24 -2.96 -13.89
C GLU A 109 1.69 -1.90 -12.89
N LEU A 110 2.96 -1.98 -12.48
CA LEU A 110 3.63 -0.91 -11.76
C LEU A 110 4.19 0.11 -12.75
N GLU A 111 3.64 1.32 -12.74
CA GLU A 111 4.12 2.44 -13.57
C GLU A 111 5.59 2.78 -13.27
N GLN A 112 6.03 2.53 -12.04
CA GLN A 112 7.43 2.60 -11.64
C GLN A 112 7.89 1.25 -11.08
N PRO A 113 8.93 0.62 -11.65
CA PRO A 113 9.37 -0.70 -11.22
C PRO A 113 9.92 -0.65 -9.79
N LEU A 114 9.55 -1.63 -8.98
CA LEU A 114 10.15 -1.86 -7.68
C LEU A 114 11.48 -2.58 -7.85
N THR A 115 12.60 -1.92 -7.52
CA THR A 115 13.95 -2.48 -7.65
C THR A 115 14.78 -2.25 -6.39
N LEU A 116 15.70 -3.17 -6.10
CA LEU A 116 16.60 -3.11 -4.96
C LEU A 116 17.56 -1.92 -5.06
N ASN A 117 18.06 -1.63 -6.27
CA ASN A 117 18.89 -0.46 -6.55
C ASN A 117 18.14 0.86 -6.26
N GLY A 118 16.82 0.89 -6.50
CA GLY A 118 15.96 2.03 -6.23
C GLY A 118 15.52 2.16 -4.76
N TYR A 119 15.74 1.14 -3.93
CA TYR A 119 15.18 1.06 -2.58
C TYR A 119 15.67 2.17 -1.64
N SER A 120 16.96 2.50 -1.68
CA SER A 120 17.50 3.60 -0.86
C SER A 120 16.85 4.94 -1.22
N ARG A 121 16.72 5.24 -2.53
CA ARG A 121 16.01 6.43 -3.00
C ARG A 121 14.56 6.44 -2.52
N LEU A 122 13.88 5.30 -2.58
CA LEU A 122 12.51 5.14 -2.10
C LEU A 122 12.39 5.53 -0.61
N GLN A 123 13.33 5.10 0.24
CA GLN A 123 13.35 5.46 1.66
C GLN A 123 13.41 6.97 1.86
N HIS A 124 14.32 7.63 1.14
CA HIS A 124 14.48 9.08 1.21
C HIS A 124 13.23 9.83 0.72
N THR A 125 12.63 9.39 -0.39
CA THR A 125 11.42 10.00 -0.94
C THR A 125 10.25 9.92 0.03
N PHE A 126 9.93 8.72 0.53
CA PHE A 126 8.82 8.55 1.47
C PHE A 126 9.04 9.32 2.78
N LEU A 127 10.26 9.31 3.31
CA LEU A 127 10.59 10.10 4.50
C LEU A 127 10.38 11.59 4.26
N HIS A 128 10.92 12.12 3.15
CA HIS A 128 10.76 13.52 2.78
C HIS A 128 9.28 13.90 2.66
N GLU A 129 8.47 13.10 1.97
CA GLU A 129 7.04 13.36 1.80
C GLU A 129 6.26 13.30 3.11
N ILE A 130 6.56 12.36 4.01
CA ILE A 130 5.93 12.30 5.33
C ILE A 130 6.26 13.55 6.13
N LEU A 131 7.52 13.98 6.12
CA LEU A 131 7.98 15.17 6.85
C LEU A 131 7.40 16.47 6.28
N THR A 132 7.21 16.53 4.96
CA THR A 132 6.73 17.73 4.24
C THR A 132 5.23 17.67 3.93
N MET A 133 4.52 16.66 4.41
CA MET A 133 3.09 16.48 4.17
C MET A 133 2.32 17.70 4.65
N LYS A 134 1.52 18.29 3.75
CA LYS A 134 0.70 19.47 4.07
C LYS A 134 -0.23 19.16 5.23
N ASN A 135 -0.30 20.08 6.21
CA ASN A 135 -1.04 19.92 7.45
C ASN A 135 -0.59 18.74 8.33
N ASN A 136 0.66 18.28 8.18
CA ASN A 136 1.23 17.34 9.13
C ASN A 136 1.33 18.02 10.51
N LYS A 137 0.53 17.55 11.46
CA LYS A 137 0.51 18.01 12.85
C LYS A 137 1.41 17.19 13.77
N ALA A 138 2.12 16.20 13.23
CA ALA A 138 3.06 15.42 14.01
C ALA A 138 4.18 16.31 14.54
N ARG A 139 4.53 16.11 15.81
CA ARG A 139 5.72 16.75 16.37
C ARG A 139 6.95 16.13 15.72
N LEU A 140 7.80 16.98 15.14
CA LEU A 140 9.08 16.52 14.63
C LEU A 140 9.93 15.97 15.80
N PRO A 141 10.62 14.83 15.62
CA PRO A 141 11.55 14.34 16.62
C PRO A 141 12.61 15.39 16.97
N ILE A 142 12.97 15.50 18.25
CA ILE A 142 13.90 16.53 18.76
C ILE A 142 15.23 16.55 17.99
N HIS A 143 15.76 15.37 17.63
CA HIS A 143 17.01 15.29 16.88
C HIS A 143 16.90 15.82 15.45
N ILE A 144 15.72 15.76 14.82
CA ILE A 144 15.46 16.35 13.50
C ILE A 144 15.29 17.87 13.60
N LEU A 145 14.59 18.35 14.63
CA LEU A 145 14.46 19.79 14.89
C LEU A 145 15.80 20.50 14.99
N LYS A 146 16.80 19.88 15.65
CA LYS A 146 18.17 20.41 15.75
C LYS A 146 18.90 20.54 14.40
N ILE A 147 18.49 19.77 13.40
CA ILE A 147 19.09 19.80 12.05
C ILE A 147 18.40 20.86 11.18
N ILE A 148 17.07 20.98 11.31
CA ILE A 148 16.24 21.87 10.47
C ILE A 148 16.25 23.31 11.01
N ASP A 149 16.33 23.48 12.33
CA ASP A 149 16.38 24.76 13.02
C ASP A 149 17.78 24.92 13.64
N PRO A 150 18.82 25.25 12.85
CA PRO A 150 20.12 25.53 13.41
C PRO A 150 19.98 26.71 14.38
N PRO A 151 20.63 26.66 15.56
CA PRO A 151 20.52 27.73 16.54
C PRO A 151 20.86 29.06 15.87
N ASN A 152 19.93 30.01 15.95
CA ASN A 152 20.07 31.38 15.46
C ASN A 152 21.47 31.93 15.76
N VAL A 153 22.36 31.92 14.76
CA VAL A 153 23.58 32.74 14.76
C VAL A 153 23.15 34.15 14.37
N ARG A 154 22.38 34.80 15.25
CA ARG A 154 22.06 36.24 15.20
C ARG A 154 21.87 36.77 16.61
N GLN A 155 22.94 36.79 17.39
CA GLN A 155 23.18 37.81 18.41
C GLN A 155 24.70 38.00 18.56
N VAL A 156 25.26 38.93 17.79
CA VAL A 156 26.37 39.81 18.19
C VAL A 156 26.07 41.18 17.62
#